data_AF-A0A7X7SA88-F1
#
_entry.id   AF-A0A7X7SA88-F1
#
_cell.length_a   1.000
_cell.length_b   1.000
_cell.length_c   1.000
_cell.angle_alpha   90.00
_cell.angle_beta   90.00
_cell.angle_gamma   90.00
#
_symmetry.space_group_name_H-M   'P 1'
#
loop_
_entity.id
_entity.type
_entity.pdbx_description
1 polymer ?
#
loop_
_entity_poly.entity_id
_entity_poly.type
_entity_poly.pdbx_seq_one_letter_code
_entity_poly.pdbx_strand_id
1 'polypeptide(L)'
;MVFIVKGLVQFLKSGMFLKKLPEQPFNPYTSRQHSVWKLFILWLNKISTRCRLILSSIQHKFKACFFEIPTPYYRVFRSYQNLLKTGQKYGFAKKPSETPLEYGLRITWAETNPLFPKAEILDLTHLFLKAHYSRYGVNHGDAETSEGLLRTINSRLKEVKG
;
A
#
# COMPACT_ATOMS: atom_id res chain seq x y z
N MET A 1 4.11 9.61 22.71
CA MET A 1 4.92 8.41 22.43
C MET A 1 5.29 8.19 20.96
N VAL A 2 4.46 8.58 19.97
CA VAL A 2 4.74 8.38 18.52
C VAL A 2 5.97 9.16 18.02
N PHE A 3 6.28 10.31 18.62
CA PHE A 3 7.43 11.14 18.25
C PHE A 3 8.79 10.52 18.60
N ILE A 4 8.86 9.79 19.72
CA ILE A 4 10.11 9.15 20.17
C ILE A 4 10.48 8.01 19.20
N VAL A 5 9.48 7.25 18.74
CA VAL A 5 9.69 6.14 17.79
C VAL A 5 10.08 6.66 16.41
N LYS A 6 9.45 7.74 15.92
CA LYS A 6 9.86 8.38 14.66
C LYS A 6 11.27 8.95 14.74
N GLY A 7 11.62 9.62 15.85
CA GLY A 7 12.97 10.13 16.10
C GLY A 7 14.02 9.02 16.11
N LEU A 8 13.74 7.90 16.78
CA LEU A 8 14.67 6.76 16.86
C LEU A 8 14.84 6.06 15.50
N VAL A 9 13.76 5.91 14.72
CA VAL A 9 13.81 5.32 13.38
C VAL A 9 14.55 6.23 12.40
N GLN A 10 14.38 7.56 12.51
CA GLN A 10 15.09 8.53 11.69
C GLN A 10 16.57 8.63 12.06
N PHE A 11 16.88 8.53 13.36
CA PHE A 11 18.24 8.41 13.87
C PHE A 11 18.93 7.13 13.35
N LEU A 12 18.25 5.98 13.36
CA LEU A 12 18.77 4.72 12.81
C LEU A 12 18.88 4.72 11.26
N LYS A 13 18.00 5.44 10.55
CA LYS A 13 18.06 5.60 9.09
C LYS A 13 19.15 6.55 8.64
N SER A 14 19.49 7.55 9.45
CA SER A 14 20.43 8.61 9.10
C SER A 14 21.88 8.13 8.93
N GLY A 15 22.20 6.87 9.28
CA GLY A 15 23.52 6.29 8.99
C GLY A 15 24.69 7.15 9.49
N MET A 16 24.46 8.00 10.49
CA MET A 16 25.46 8.93 11.03
C MET A 16 26.42 8.20 11.97
N PHE A 17 27.02 7.12 11.49
CA PHE A 17 28.20 6.55 12.14
C PHE A 17 29.18 5.90 11.17
N LEU A 18 29.19 6.31 9.90
CA LEU A 18 30.25 5.95 8.94
C LEU A 18 30.46 7.08 7.90
N LYS A 19 30.55 8.33 8.34
CA LYS A 19 31.32 9.31 7.54
C LYS A 19 32.79 8.95 7.73
N LYS A 20 33.43 8.52 6.63
CA LYS A 20 34.88 8.30 6.44
C LYS A 20 35.72 8.90 7.57
N LEU A 21 36.34 8.05 8.39
CA LEU A 21 37.44 8.51 9.24
C LEU A 21 38.59 8.94 8.31
N PRO A 22 39.26 10.08 8.59
CA PRO A 22 40.50 10.42 7.91
C PRO A 22 41.53 9.32 8.24
N GLU A 23 42.19 8.80 7.21
CA GLU A 23 43.32 7.90 7.36
C GLU A 23 44.46 8.67 8.05
N GLN A 24 44.57 8.54 9.37
CA GLN A 24 45.76 9.01 10.09
C GLN A 24 46.83 7.91 10.10
N PRO A 25 48.12 8.28 9.94
CA PRO A 25 49.22 7.33 9.87
C PRO A 25 49.42 6.57 11.18
N PHE A 26 49.83 5.31 11.02
CA PHE A 26 49.96 4.25 12.02
C PHE A 26 50.93 4.63 13.17
N ASN A 27 50.44 4.66 14.42
CA ASN A 27 51.27 4.82 15.63
C ASN A 27 51.19 3.55 16.51
N PRO A 28 52.30 2.82 16.76
CA PRO A 28 52.31 1.48 17.34
C PRO A 28 51.88 1.37 18.82
N TYR A 29 51.68 2.48 19.54
CA TYR A 29 51.18 2.45 20.93
C TYR A 29 49.66 2.25 21.06
N THR A 30 48.92 2.23 19.94
CA THR A 30 47.43 2.16 19.92
C THR A 30 46.85 0.77 19.65
N SER A 31 47.68 -0.28 19.48
CA SER A 31 47.23 -1.59 18.95
C SER A 31 46.25 -2.35 19.86
N ARG A 32 46.38 -2.24 21.19
CA ARG A 32 45.42 -2.81 22.15
C ARG A 32 44.10 -2.06 22.15
N GLN A 33 44.12 -0.73 22.08
CA GLN A 33 42.91 0.09 22.06
C GLN A 33 42.12 -0.08 20.76
N HIS A 34 42.78 -0.19 19.61
CA HIS A 34 42.13 -0.47 18.33
C HIS A 34 41.45 -1.84 18.28
N SER A 35 42.02 -2.85 18.92
CA SER A 35 41.44 -4.20 18.98
C SER A 35 40.18 -4.22 19.85
N VAL A 36 40.20 -3.57 21.01
CA VAL A 36 39.03 -3.41 21.88
C VAL A 36 37.94 -2.59 21.19
N TRP A 37 38.32 -1.51 20.48
CA TRP A 37 37.38 -0.68 19.73
C TRP A 37 36.72 -1.42 18.57
N LYS A 38 37.48 -2.25 17.83
CA LYS A 38 36.92 -3.13 16.79
C LYS A 38 35.93 -4.15 17.36
N LEU A 39 36.25 -4.76 18.50
CA LEU A 39 35.34 -5.69 19.19
C LEU A 39 34.07 -4.98 19.66
N PHE A 40 34.20 -3.74 20.16
CA PHE A 40 33.07 -2.91 20.56
C PHE A 40 32.14 -2.57 19.38
N ILE A 41 32.71 -2.19 18.22
CA ILE A 41 31.93 -1.94 16.99
C ILE A 41 31.22 -3.21 16.50
N LEU A 42 31.91 -4.36 16.52
CA LEU A 42 31.30 -5.65 16.15
C LEU A 42 30.15 -6.04 17.09
N TRP A 43 30.30 -5.78 18.39
CA TRP A 43 29.27 -6.02 19.40
C TRP A 43 28.04 -5.12 19.18
N LEU A 44 28.25 -3.82 18.90
CA LEU A 44 27.17 -2.89 18.56
C LEU A 44 26.43 -3.29 17.28
N ASN A 45 27.15 -3.73 16.24
CA ASN A 45 26.52 -4.20 15.00
C ASN A 45 25.71 -5.49 15.20
N LYS A 46 26.18 -6.40 16.07
CA LYS A 46 25.46 -7.63 16.42
C LYS A 46 24.18 -7.35 17.23
N ILE A 47 24.20 -6.33 18.09
CA ILE A 47 23.00 -5.87 18.81
C ILE A 47 22.04 -5.16 17.86
N SER A 48 22.54 -4.28 16.99
CA SER A 48 21.73 -3.54 16.02
C SER A 48 20.97 -4.46 15.06
N THR A 49 21.63 -5.51 14.55
CA THR A 49 21.00 -6.52 13.68
C THR A 49 19.92 -7.31 14.41
N ARG A 50 20.16 -7.72 15.67
CA ARG A 50 19.13 -8.38 16.50
C ARG A 50 17.95 -7.47 16.80
N CYS A 51 18.19 -6.21 17.14
CA CYS A 51 17.12 -5.22 17.36
C CYS A 51 16.29 -5.00 16.08
N ARG A 52 16.91 -4.98 14.90
CA ARG A 52 16.22 -4.80 13.62
C ARG A 52 15.28 -5.97 13.31
N LEU A 53 15.67 -7.20 13.61
CA LEU A 53 14.84 -8.40 13.42
C LEU A 53 13.66 -8.45 14.40
N ILE A 54 13.88 -8.03 15.65
CA ILE A 54 12.79 -7.92 16.63
C ILE A 54 11.80 -6.84 16.19
N LEU A 55 12.29 -5.67 15.75
CA LEU A 55 11.42 -4.60 15.24
C LEU A 55 10.62 -5.02 14.01
N SER A 56 11.22 -5.72 13.04
CA SER A 56 10.49 -6.17 11.85
C SER A 56 9.40 -7.17 12.22
N SER A 57 9.67 -8.11 13.13
CA SER A 57 8.67 -9.09 13.58
C SER A 57 7.47 -8.43 14.30
N ILE A 58 7.72 -7.39 15.10
CA ILE A 58 6.69 -6.62 15.79
C ILE A 58 5.89 -5.79 14.79
N GLN A 59 6.52 -5.18 13.78
CA GLN A 59 5.84 -4.45 12.71
C GLN A 59 4.90 -5.35 11.89
N HIS A 60 5.31 -6.60 11.61
CA HIS A 60 4.45 -7.56 10.92
C HIS A 60 3.24 -7.97 11.77
N LYS A 61 3.43 -8.19 13.08
CA LYS A 61 2.33 -8.54 14.01
C LYS A 61 1.37 -7.37 14.24
N PHE A 62 1.87 -6.14 14.36
CA PHE A 62 1.02 -4.94 14.46
C PHE A 62 0.23 -4.69 13.18
N LYS A 63 0.83 -4.92 11.99
CA LYS A 63 0.09 -4.86 10.73
C LYS A 63 -1.01 -5.93 10.66
N ALA A 64 -0.79 -7.13 11.22
CA ALA A 64 -1.76 -8.21 11.23
C ALA A 64 -2.93 -7.96 12.21
N CYS A 65 -2.67 -7.45 13.42
CA CYS A 65 -3.73 -7.16 14.40
C CYS A 65 -4.58 -5.91 14.08
N PHE A 66 -4.07 -4.96 13.29
CA PHE A 66 -4.83 -3.79 12.84
C PHE A 66 -5.66 -4.03 11.57
N PHE A 67 -5.80 -5.27 11.09
CA PHE A 67 -6.83 -5.58 10.11
C PHE A 67 -8.19 -5.56 10.79
N GLU A 68 -8.66 -4.34 11.02
CA GLU A 68 -10.06 -4.00 11.25
C GLU A 68 -10.92 -4.83 10.30
N ILE A 69 -11.99 -5.42 10.86
CA ILE A 69 -13.07 -6.01 10.07
C ILE A 69 -13.41 -4.97 8.99
N PRO A 70 -13.21 -5.26 7.69
CA PRO A 70 -13.30 -4.25 6.67
C PRO A 70 -14.71 -3.69 6.67
N THR A 71 -14.81 -2.40 7.01
CA THR A 71 -16.09 -1.70 7.04
C THR A 71 -16.78 -1.85 5.68
N PRO A 72 -18.12 -1.87 5.62
CA PRO A 72 -18.84 -1.98 4.34
C PRO A 72 -18.39 -0.90 3.36
N TYR A 73 -18.10 0.30 3.86
CA TYR A 73 -17.48 1.38 3.10
C TYR A 73 -16.15 0.95 2.43
N TYR A 74 -15.22 0.39 3.20
CA TYR A 74 -13.90 0.01 2.68
C TYR A 74 -14.00 -1.07 1.59
N ARG A 75 -14.95 -2.01 1.73
CA ARG A 75 -15.21 -3.04 0.71
C ARG A 75 -15.68 -2.43 -0.61
N VAL A 76 -16.68 -1.54 -0.57
CA VAL A 76 -17.16 -0.83 -1.77
C VAL A 76 -16.04 0.00 -2.41
N PHE A 77 -15.30 0.75 -1.58
CA PHE A 77 -14.18 1.56 -2.04
C PHE A 77 -13.10 0.72 -2.74
N ARG A 78 -12.74 -0.42 -2.15
CA ARG A 78 -11.76 -1.36 -2.72
C ARG A 78 -12.26 -1.95 -4.04
N SER A 79 -13.54 -2.31 -4.12
CA SER A 79 -14.14 -2.82 -5.35
C SER A 79 -14.03 -1.80 -6.49
N TYR A 80 -14.34 -0.54 -6.21
CA TYR A 80 -14.21 0.55 -7.18
C TYR A 80 -12.75 0.81 -7.58
N GLN A 81 -11.81 0.82 -6.63
CA GLN A 81 -10.38 0.96 -6.95
C GLN A 81 -9.86 -0.16 -7.86
N ASN A 82 -10.36 -1.39 -7.67
CA ASN A 82 -10.01 -2.51 -8.53
C ASN A 82 -10.59 -2.34 -9.94
N LEU A 83 -11.79 -1.76 -10.08
CA LEU A 83 -12.33 -1.37 -11.40
C LEU A 83 -11.38 -0.38 -12.09
N LEU A 84 -10.93 0.68 -11.40
CA LEU A 84 -10.00 1.67 -11.97
C LEU A 84 -8.69 1.03 -12.45
N LYS A 85 -8.11 0.13 -11.64
CA LYS A 85 -6.90 -0.60 -12.01
C LYS A 85 -7.14 -1.51 -13.22
N THR A 86 -8.31 -2.12 -13.30
CA THR A 86 -8.69 -2.99 -14.40
C THR A 86 -8.85 -2.16 -15.67
N GLY A 87 -9.63 -1.07 -15.63
CA GLY A 87 -9.75 -0.15 -16.75
C GLY A 87 -8.40 0.37 -17.23
N GLN A 88 -7.49 0.76 -16.32
CA GLN A 88 -6.13 1.16 -16.68
C GLN A 88 -5.37 0.07 -17.44
N LYS A 89 -5.48 -1.20 -17.04
CA LYS A 89 -4.85 -2.33 -17.76
C LYS A 89 -5.38 -2.50 -19.18
N TYR A 90 -6.65 -2.15 -19.41
CA TYR A 90 -7.30 -2.19 -20.72
C TYR A 90 -7.20 -0.87 -21.49
N GLY A 91 -6.34 0.08 -21.06
CA GLY A 91 -6.13 1.37 -21.75
C GLY A 91 -7.11 2.48 -21.34
N PHE A 92 -8.04 2.20 -20.44
CA PHE A 92 -9.03 3.15 -19.93
C PHE A 92 -8.61 3.72 -18.56
N ALA A 93 -7.50 4.44 -18.53
CA ALA A 93 -7.07 5.14 -17.31
C ALA A 93 -8.04 6.29 -16.97
N LYS A 94 -8.34 6.47 -15.69
CA LYS A 94 -9.17 7.60 -15.20
C LYS A 94 -8.37 8.90 -15.29
N LYS A 95 -8.99 9.96 -15.84
CA LYS A 95 -8.36 11.29 -15.88
C LYS A 95 -8.42 11.97 -14.49
N PRO A 96 -7.48 12.87 -14.16
CA PRO A 96 -7.48 13.54 -12.84
C PRO A 96 -8.76 14.32 -12.53
N SER A 97 -9.29 15.05 -13.51
CA SER A 97 -10.50 15.88 -13.40
C SER A 97 -11.81 15.12 -13.60
N GLU A 98 -11.74 13.86 -14.02
CA GLU A 98 -12.92 13.08 -14.38
C GLU A 98 -13.66 12.60 -13.12
N THR A 99 -14.97 12.79 -13.10
CA THR A 99 -15.81 12.29 -12.00
C THR A 99 -15.95 10.76 -12.07
N PRO A 100 -16.29 10.07 -10.97
CA PRO A 100 -16.55 8.63 -11.01
C PRO A 100 -17.62 8.23 -12.03
N LEU A 101 -18.67 9.05 -12.15
CA LEU A 101 -19.76 8.83 -13.09
C LEU A 101 -19.31 9.02 -14.54
N GLU A 102 -18.59 10.10 -14.84
CA GLU A 102 -18.01 10.34 -16.17
C GLU A 102 -17.08 9.19 -16.59
N TYR A 103 -16.25 8.70 -15.66
CA TYR A 103 -15.40 7.55 -15.89
C TYR A 103 -16.23 6.31 -16.27
N GLY A 104 -17.24 5.97 -15.47
CA GLY A 104 -18.12 4.83 -15.72
C GLY A 104 -18.83 4.91 -17.07
N LEU A 105 -19.33 6.10 -17.45
CA LEU A 105 -19.95 6.32 -18.76
C LEU A 105 -18.94 6.19 -19.91
N ARG A 106 -17.76 6.79 -19.79
CA ARG A 106 -16.74 6.73 -20.84
C ARG A 106 -16.27 5.30 -21.10
N ILE A 107 -16.04 4.50 -20.07
CA ILE A 107 -15.58 3.11 -20.27
C ILE A 107 -16.67 2.20 -20.85
N THR A 108 -17.94 2.58 -20.72
CA THR A 108 -19.08 1.82 -21.28
C THR A 108 -19.49 2.29 -22.67
N TRP A 109 -19.15 3.52 -23.05
CA TRP A 109 -19.39 4.08 -24.39
C TRP A 109 -18.19 4.01 -25.33
N ALA A 110 -17.08 3.41 -24.89
CA ALA A 110 -15.98 3.14 -25.79
C ALA A 110 -16.44 2.14 -26.87
N GLU A 111 -16.86 2.66 -28.03
CA GLU A 111 -17.31 1.92 -29.22
C GLU A 111 -16.30 0.84 -29.66
N THR A 112 -15.04 1.00 -29.25
CA THR A 112 -13.94 0.10 -29.56
C THR A 112 -13.90 -1.19 -28.74
N ASN A 113 -14.77 -1.41 -27.73
CA ASN A 113 -14.77 -2.70 -27.03
C ASN A 113 -16.05 -3.05 -26.24
N PRO A 114 -16.78 -4.14 -26.57
CA PRO A 114 -17.86 -4.69 -25.74
C PRO A 114 -17.37 -5.38 -24.44
N LEU A 115 -16.08 -5.23 -24.10
CA LEU A 115 -15.40 -5.82 -22.95
C LEU A 115 -16.06 -5.50 -21.60
N PHE A 116 -16.59 -4.29 -21.47
CA PHE A 116 -17.02 -3.73 -20.19
C PHE A 116 -18.54 -3.76 -20.07
N PRO A 117 -19.11 -4.52 -19.11
CA PRO A 117 -20.54 -4.68 -19.02
C PRO A 117 -21.17 -3.45 -18.37
N LYS A 118 -22.06 -2.79 -19.12
CA LYS A 118 -22.52 -1.43 -18.84
C LYS A 118 -23.29 -1.30 -17.53
N ALA A 119 -24.25 -2.20 -17.28
CA ALA A 119 -25.09 -2.13 -16.09
C ALA A 119 -24.26 -2.27 -14.82
N GLU A 120 -23.36 -3.26 -14.79
CA GLU A 120 -22.56 -3.62 -13.64
C GLU A 120 -21.56 -2.52 -13.27
N ILE A 121 -21.02 -1.82 -14.26
CA ILE A 121 -20.13 -0.67 -14.04
C ILE A 121 -20.88 0.52 -13.47
N LEU A 122 -22.06 0.81 -14.02
CA LEU A 122 -22.89 1.91 -13.53
C LEU A 122 -23.37 1.63 -12.11
N ASP A 123 -23.81 0.41 -11.82
CA ASP A 123 -24.25 -0.01 -10.48
C ASP A 123 -23.09 0.05 -9.47
N LEU A 124 -21.90 -0.42 -9.85
CA LEU A 124 -20.71 -0.35 -8.99
C LEU A 124 -20.30 1.10 -8.74
N THR A 125 -20.39 1.96 -9.76
CA THR A 125 -20.11 3.39 -9.64
C THR A 125 -21.14 4.07 -8.73
N HIS A 126 -22.41 3.70 -8.86
CA HIS A 126 -23.48 4.22 -8.00
C HIS A 126 -23.30 3.80 -6.54
N LEU A 127 -22.92 2.55 -6.27
CA LEU A 127 -22.58 2.10 -4.92
C LEU A 127 -21.39 2.87 -4.34
N PHE A 128 -20.37 3.16 -5.15
CA PHE A 128 -19.26 4.00 -4.73
C PHE A 128 -19.70 5.43 -4.39
N LEU A 129 -20.53 6.04 -5.25
CA LEU A 129 -21.06 7.39 -5.02
C LEU A 129 -21.93 7.43 -3.76
N LYS A 130 -22.77 6.43 -3.55
CA LYS A 130 -23.55 6.25 -2.32
C LYS A 130 -22.64 6.14 -1.11
N ALA A 131 -21.59 5.32 -1.16
CA ALA A 131 -20.64 5.16 -0.07
C ALA A 131 -19.89 6.45 0.26
N HIS A 132 -19.51 7.24 -0.75
CA HIS A 132 -18.60 8.37 -0.58
C HIS A 132 -19.30 9.72 -0.38
N TYR A 133 -20.51 9.90 -0.93
CA TYR A 133 -21.22 11.19 -0.93
C TYR A 133 -22.59 11.15 -0.25
N SER A 134 -23.17 9.97 0.00
CA SER A 134 -24.47 9.89 0.70
C SER A 134 -24.31 10.08 2.21
N ARG A 135 -25.31 10.72 2.83
CA ARG A 135 -25.44 10.80 4.29
C ARG A 135 -25.80 9.46 4.93
N TYR A 136 -26.38 8.53 4.16
CA TYR A 136 -26.92 7.27 4.67
C TYR A 136 -25.91 6.12 4.73
N GLY A 137 -24.68 6.34 4.22
CA GLY A 137 -23.63 5.32 4.19
C GLY A 137 -23.98 4.09 3.33
N VAL A 138 -23.22 3.01 3.52
CA VAL A 138 -23.42 1.70 2.87
C VAL A 138 -23.46 0.59 3.91
N ASN A 139 -24.31 -0.41 3.67
CA ASN A 139 -24.44 -1.57 4.54
C ASN A 139 -23.64 -2.77 4.01
N HIS A 140 -23.67 -3.89 4.73
CA HIS A 140 -22.96 -5.11 4.33
C HIS A 140 -23.49 -5.72 3.02
N GLY A 141 -24.79 -5.56 2.71
CA GLY A 141 -25.38 -6.01 1.45
C GLY A 141 -24.91 -5.20 0.25
N ASP A 142 -24.81 -3.87 0.39
CA ASP A 142 -24.21 -2.98 -0.62
C ASP A 142 -22.74 -3.39 -0.91
N ALA A 143 -21.99 -3.73 0.14
CA ALA A 143 -20.61 -4.18 0.02
C ALA A 143 -20.50 -5.52 -0.71
N GLU A 144 -21.33 -6.51 -0.36
CA GLU A 144 -21.38 -7.79 -1.05
C GLU A 144 -21.79 -7.65 -2.52
N THR A 145 -22.78 -6.80 -2.79
CA THR A 145 -23.22 -6.45 -4.15
C THR A 145 -22.05 -5.86 -4.94
N SER A 146 -21.31 -4.91 -4.37
CA SER A 146 -20.16 -4.29 -5.05
C SER A 146 -19.07 -5.31 -5.44
N GLU A 147 -18.83 -6.30 -4.59
CA GLU A 147 -17.85 -7.35 -4.86
C GLU A 147 -18.37 -8.34 -5.92
N GLY A 148 -19.65 -8.68 -5.88
CA GLY A 148 -20.32 -9.49 -6.89
C GLY A 148 -20.29 -8.84 -8.28
N LEU A 149 -20.58 -7.53 -8.36
CA LEU A 149 -20.48 -6.75 -9.59
C LEU A 149 -19.05 -6.76 -10.14
N LEU A 150 -18.04 -6.52 -9.29
CA LEU A 150 -16.65 -6.56 -9.70
C LEU A 150 -16.23 -7.95 -10.22
N ARG A 151 -16.71 -9.04 -9.60
CA ARG A 151 -16.45 -10.41 -10.08
C ARG A 151 -17.08 -10.65 -11.45
N THR A 152 -18.29 -10.15 -11.66
CA THR A 152 -19.01 -10.24 -12.94
C THR A 152 -18.28 -9.48 -14.04
N ILE A 153 -17.83 -8.25 -13.75
CA ILE A 153 -17.01 -7.46 -14.67
C ILE A 153 -15.73 -8.22 -15.04
N ASN A 154 -15.01 -8.74 -14.05
CA ASN A 154 -13.75 -9.44 -14.29
C ASN A 154 -13.89 -10.78 -15.01
N SER A 155 -15.01 -11.50 -14.82
CA SER A 155 -15.27 -12.75 -15.54
C SER A 155 -15.54 -12.48 -17.03
N ARG A 156 -16.42 -11.53 -17.35
CA ARG A 156 -16.65 -11.13 -18.75
C ARG A 156 -15.39 -10.61 -19.44
N LEU A 157 -14.58 -9.82 -18.74
CA LEU A 157 -13.30 -9.35 -19.29
C LEU A 157 -12.31 -10.49 -19.57
N LYS A 158 -12.38 -11.60 -18.83
CA LYS A 158 -11.55 -12.78 -19.10
C LYS A 158 -12.05 -13.58 -20.28
N GLU A 159 -13.37 -13.75 -20.42
CA GLU A 159 -14.00 -14.47 -21.53
C GLU A 159 -13.64 -13.85 -22.88
N VAL A 160 -13.59 -12.52 -22.98
CA VAL A 160 -13.26 -11.82 -24.22
C VAL A 160 -11.76 -11.91 -24.57
N LYS A 161 -10.89 -12.27 -23.62
CA LYS A 161 -9.44 -12.38 -23.84
C LYS A 161 -8.98 -13.82 -24.17
N GLY A 162 -9.83 -14.81 -23.90
CA GLY A 162 -9.58 -16.22 -24.23
C GLY A 162 -9.89 -16.52 -25.68
#